data_AF-A0A067MJF0-F1
#
_entry.id   AF-A0A067MJF0-F1
#
_cell.length_a   1.000
_cell.length_b   1.000
_cell.length_c   1.000
_cell.angle_alpha   90.00
_cell.angle_beta   90.00
_cell.angle_gamma   90.00
#
_symmetry.space_group_name_H-M   'P 1'
#
loop_
_entity.id
_entity.type
_entity.pdbx_description
1 polymer ?
#
loop_
_entity_poly.entity_id
_entity_poly.type
_entity_poly.pdbx_seq_one_letter_code
_entity_poly.pdbx_strand_id
1 'polypeptide(L)'
;MQRPRATEFKTDFARPAALPSASLFQRAQANPQLNVDSETFLANIEEEWNKNVDAHVETLADGMVDLVAMASIENKDRYRVAQEAYQAECRAESMVLAASSLLSITHSLKLLFLLMDESEITHRREEELDRLSKDIDNAKQNAIKVWDEIAGVTRTAPEGSMDIDPAGRGS
;
A
#
# COMPACT_ATOMS: atom_id res chain seq x y z
N MET A 1 30.75 5.79 -42.13
CA MET A 1 30.12 6.61 -41.06
C MET A 1 28.72 6.05 -40.82
N GLN A 2 28.50 5.31 -39.73
CA GLN A 2 27.20 5.22 -39.03
C GLN A 2 27.39 4.42 -37.72
N ARG A 3 26.81 4.97 -36.65
CA ARG A 3 27.12 4.73 -35.23
C ARG A 3 26.58 3.37 -34.73
N PRO A 4 27.25 2.71 -33.76
CA PRO A 4 26.62 1.60 -33.03
C PRO A 4 25.44 2.12 -32.18
N ARG A 5 24.31 1.40 -32.24
CA ARG A 5 23.10 1.64 -31.42
C ARG A 5 23.42 1.40 -29.95
N ALA A 6 22.91 2.28 -29.08
CA ALA A 6 22.99 2.17 -27.64
C ALA A 6 22.39 0.83 -27.17
N THR A 7 23.12 0.16 -26.27
CA THR A 7 22.67 -1.01 -25.53
C THR A 7 21.48 -0.65 -24.66
N GLU A 8 20.35 -1.32 -24.85
CA GLU A 8 19.19 -1.24 -23.95
C GLU A 8 19.61 -1.71 -22.55
N PHE A 9 19.47 -0.84 -21.55
CA PHE A 9 19.52 -1.23 -20.15
C PHE A 9 18.29 -2.08 -19.84
N LYS A 10 18.47 -3.40 -19.87
CA LYS A 10 17.43 -4.35 -19.48
C LYS A 10 17.55 -4.58 -17.98
N THR A 11 16.75 -3.86 -17.22
CA THR A 11 16.61 -4.07 -15.77
C THR A 11 15.89 -5.38 -15.54
N ASP A 12 16.58 -6.33 -14.90
CA ASP A 12 16.05 -7.62 -14.48
C ASP A 12 15.15 -7.44 -13.24
N PHE A 13 14.01 -6.76 -13.42
CA PHE A 13 13.05 -6.46 -12.35
C PHE A 13 11.98 -7.55 -12.20
N ALA A 14 12.04 -8.60 -13.03
CA ALA A 14 11.03 -9.66 -13.11
C ALA A 14 11.41 -10.95 -12.37
N ARG A 15 12.30 -10.87 -11.38
CA ARG A 15 12.42 -11.89 -10.35
C ARG A 15 12.32 -11.24 -8.98
N PRO A 16 11.10 -10.92 -8.50
CA PRO A 16 10.89 -10.81 -7.07
C PRO A 16 11.41 -12.11 -6.47
N ALA A 17 12.47 -12.00 -5.66
CA ALA A 17 12.97 -13.10 -4.88
C ALA A 17 11.77 -13.73 -4.16
N ALA A 18 11.73 -15.06 -4.18
CA ALA A 18 10.76 -15.86 -3.47
C ALA A 18 10.80 -15.52 -1.98
N LEU A 19 10.04 -14.51 -1.59
CA LEU A 19 9.64 -14.31 -0.22
C LEU A 19 8.61 -15.42 0.06
N PRO A 20 8.77 -16.20 1.14
CA PRO A 20 7.73 -17.09 1.62
C PRO A 20 6.43 -16.29 1.66
N SER A 21 5.46 -16.75 0.86
CA SER A 21 4.12 -16.21 0.74
C SER A 21 3.66 -15.65 2.07
N ALA A 22 3.46 -14.33 2.12
CA ALA A 22 2.61 -13.71 3.11
C ALA A 22 1.20 -14.29 2.90
N SER A 23 0.92 -15.41 3.56
CA SER A 23 -0.41 -16.01 3.66
C SER A 23 -1.37 -15.15 4.49
N LEU A 24 -1.07 -13.86 4.67
CA LEU A 24 -1.90 -12.89 5.37
C LEU A 24 -3.19 -12.57 4.60
N PHE A 25 -3.19 -12.77 3.28
CA PHE A 25 -4.35 -12.54 2.41
C PHE A 25 -5.01 -13.82 1.88
N GLN A 26 -4.44 -15.01 2.13
CA GLN A 26 -5.00 -16.24 1.58
C GLN A 26 -6.27 -16.70 2.31
N ARG A 27 -6.55 -16.14 3.50
CA ARG A 27 -7.84 -16.30 4.18
C ARG A 27 -8.93 -15.33 3.68
N ALA A 28 -8.55 -14.26 2.97
CA ALA A 28 -9.50 -13.31 2.40
C ALA A 28 -10.16 -13.82 1.10
N GLN A 29 -9.70 -14.93 0.51
CA GLN A 29 -10.19 -15.44 -0.78
C GLN A 29 -11.27 -16.53 -0.67
N ALA A 30 -12.00 -16.63 0.44
CA ALA A 30 -13.07 -17.62 0.60
C ALA A 30 -14.40 -17.09 1.16
N ASN A 31 -14.68 -15.78 1.09
CA ASN A 31 -16.02 -15.26 1.41
C ASN A 31 -16.54 -14.29 0.33
N PRO A 32 -17.58 -14.65 -0.44
CA PRO A 32 -18.23 -13.76 -1.40
C PRO A 32 -19.23 -12.83 -0.69
N GLN A 33 -18.78 -12.12 0.34
CA GLN A 33 -19.59 -11.15 1.10
C GLN A 33 -18.91 -9.78 1.10
N LEU A 34 -18.63 -9.26 -0.11
CA LEU A 34 -18.18 -7.88 -0.33
C LEU A 34 -19.37 -6.90 -0.27
N ASN A 35 -20.07 -6.87 0.85
CA ASN A 35 -20.96 -5.75 1.21
C ASN A 35 -20.98 -5.56 2.73
N VAL A 36 -19.79 -5.66 3.32
CA VAL A 36 -19.54 -5.34 4.72
C VAL A 36 -18.90 -3.96 4.71
N ASP A 37 -19.52 -3.02 5.42
CA ASP A 37 -19.03 -1.66 5.58
C ASP A 37 -17.56 -1.69 6.04
N SER A 38 -16.69 -0.89 5.42
CA SER A 38 -15.24 -0.98 5.62
C SER A 38 -14.86 -0.81 7.10
N GLU A 39 -15.63 -0.02 7.84
CA GLU A 39 -15.48 0.16 9.29
C GLU A 39 -15.75 -1.15 10.06
N THR A 40 -16.83 -1.85 9.72
CA THR A 40 -17.16 -3.14 10.34
C THR A 40 -16.17 -4.25 9.99
N PHE A 41 -15.56 -4.21 8.79
CA PHE A 41 -14.50 -5.13 8.40
C PHE A 41 -13.22 -4.92 9.23
N LEU A 42 -12.80 -3.67 9.41
CA LEU A 42 -11.63 -3.33 10.22
C LEU A 42 -11.84 -3.69 11.70
N ALA A 43 -13.03 -3.43 12.24
CA ALA A 43 -13.40 -3.80 13.60
C ALA A 43 -13.30 -5.33 13.82
N ASN A 44 -13.75 -6.13 12.86
CA ASN A 44 -13.65 -7.60 12.96
C ASN A 44 -12.20 -8.10 12.95
N ILE A 45 -11.33 -7.47 12.15
CA ILE A 45 -9.89 -7.80 12.12
C ILE A 45 -9.23 -7.43 13.45
N GLU A 46 -9.54 -6.25 13.98
CA GLU A 46 -9.04 -5.80 15.27
C GLU A 46 -9.47 -6.76 16.39
N GLU A 47 -10.73 -7.18 16.41
CA GLU A 47 -11.25 -8.14 17.38
C GLU A 47 -10.57 -9.52 17.25
N GLU A 48 -10.37 -10.03 16.02
CA GLU A 48 -9.65 -11.29 15.79
C GLU A 48 -8.21 -11.21 16.30
N TRP A 49 -7.52 -10.08 16.09
CA TRP A 49 -6.16 -9.89 16.56
C TRP A 49 -6.08 -9.78 18.07
N ASN A 50 -6.99 -9.03 18.71
CA ASN A 50 -7.09 -8.97 20.16
C ASN A 50 -7.34 -10.35 20.75
N LYS A 51 -8.28 -11.12 20.21
CA LYS A 51 -8.57 -12.48 20.67
C LYS A 51 -7.37 -13.41 20.55
N ASN A 52 -6.62 -13.33 19.45
CA ASN A 52 -5.42 -14.14 19.25
C ASN A 52 -4.30 -13.74 20.22
N VAL A 53 -4.11 -12.44 20.46
CA VAL A 53 -3.14 -11.94 21.45
C VAL A 53 -3.50 -12.43 22.85
N ASP A 54 -4.76 -12.26 23.26
CA ASP A 54 -5.25 -12.68 24.58
C ASP A 54 -5.02 -14.18 24.80
N ALA A 55 -5.38 -15.03 23.83
CA ALA A 55 -5.19 -16.48 23.92
C ALA A 55 -3.70 -16.88 24.08
N HIS A 56 -2.78 -16.20 23.37
CA HIS A 56 -1.36 -16.48 23.48
C HIS A 56 -0.75 -15.95 24.79
N VAL A 57 -1.22 -14.81 25.29
CA VAL A 57 -0.82 -14.26 26.59
C VAL A 57 -1.32 -15.14 27.73
N GLU A 58 -2.57 -15.63 27.66
CA GLU A 58 -3.14 -16.59 28.61
C GLU A 58 -2.33 -17.89 28.64
N THR A 59 -2.01 -18.45 27.45
CA THR A 59 -1.16 -19.64 27.33
C THR A 59 0.20 -19.45 28.00
N LEU A 60 0.79 -18.25 27.89
CA LEU A 60 2.07 -17.92 28.52
C LEU A 60 1.94 -17.78 30.04
N ALA A 61 0.90 -17.09 30.51
CA ALA A 61 0.65 -16.87 31.94
C ALA A 61 0.35 -18.20 32.66
N ASP A 62 -0.59 -18.98 32.14
CA ASP A 62 -0.95 -20.28 32.69
C ASP A 62 0.22 -21.26 32.62
N GLY A 63 0.99 -21.23 31.52
CA GLY A 63 2.19 -22.04 31.38
C GLY A 63 3.23 -21.75 32.46
N MET A 64 3.43 -20.47 32.78
CA MET A 64 4.36 -20.06 33.85
C MET A 64 3.86 -20.50 35.23
N VAL A 65 2.54 -20.37 35.50
CA VAL A 65 1.93 -20.83 36.76
C VAL A 65 2.12 -22.34 36.94
N ASP A 66 1.88 -23.12 35.90
CA ASP A 66 2.06 -24.59 35.93
C ASP A 66 3.53 -24.97 36.17
N LEU A 67 4.47 -24.30 35.50
CA LEU A 67 5.91 -24.53 35.69
C LEU A 67 6.34 -24.23 37.12
N VAL A 68 5.87 -23.12 37.70
CA VAL A 68 6.17 -22.76 39.10
C VAL A 68 5.55 -23.77 40.06
N ALA A 69 4.33 -24.24 39.80
CA ALA A 69 3.67 -25.27 40.60
C ALA A 69 4.45 -26.60 40.56
N MET A 70 4.92 -27.02 39.39
CA MET A 70 5.75 -28.23 39.23
C MET A 70 7.15 -28.06 39.86
N ALA A 71 7.72 -26.85 39.84
CA ALA A 71 9.02 -26.57 40.46
C ALA A 71 8.96 -26.50 42.01
N SER A 72 7.76 -26.44 42.60
CA SER A 72 7.60 -26.42 44.06
C SER A 72 8.25 -27.65 44.70
N ILE A 73 9.10 -27.40 45.71
CA ILE A 73 9.92 -28.40 46.39
C ILE A 73 9.03 -29.13 47.39
N GLU A 74 8.55 -30.31 46.99
CA GLU A 74 7.83 -31.26 47.84
C GLU A 74 8.58 -32.60 47.83
N ASN A 75 8.34 -33.48 48.81
CA ASN A 75 8.89 -34.85 48.82
C ASN A 75 8.23 -35.70 47.72
N LYS A 76 8.73 -35.56 46.49
CA LYS A 76 8.21 -36.21 45.29
C LYS A 76 8.96 -37.52 45.03
N ASP A 77 8.21 -38.55 44.64
CA ASP A 77 8.78 -39.83 44.19
C ASP A 77 9.45 -39.68 42.80
N ARG A 78 10.46 -40.50 42.50
CA ARG A 78 11.24 -40.48 41.26
C ARG A 78 10.36 -40.57 40.00
N TYR A 79 9.26 -41.34 40.06
CA TYR A 79 8.31 -41.44 38.95
C TYR A 79 7.51 -40.15 38.73
N ARG A 80 7.12 -39.48 39.83
CA ARG A 80 6.43 -38.18 39.75
C ARG A 80 7.36 -37.09 39.21
N VAL A 81 8.61 -37.07 39.64
CA VAL A 81 9.63 -36.14 39.13
C VAL A 81 9.83 -36.32 37.62
N ALA A 82 9.90 -37.56 37.13
CA ALA A 82 10.03 -37.82 35.70
C ALA A 82 8.81 -37.36 34.88
N GLN A 83 7.59 -37.57 35.41
CA GLN A 83 6.36 -37.12 34.78
C GLN A 83 6.24 -35.60 34.74
N GLU A 84 6.54 -34.93 35.86
CA GLU A 84 6.53 -33.47 35.96
C GLU A 84 7.60 -32.84 35.07
N ALA A 85 8.77 -33.47 34.91
CA ALA A 85 9.81 -33.00 33.99
C ALA A 85 9.34 -33.02 32.52
N TYR A 86 8.68 -34.08 32.09
CA TYR A 86 8.10 -34.15 30.74
C TYR A 86 6.97 -33.13 30.56
N GLN A 87 6.10 -32.98 31.55
CA GLN A 87 5.03 -31.99 31.49
C GLN A 87 5.58 -30.55 31.44
N ALA A 88 6.65 -30.26 32.19
CA ALA A 88 7.34 -28.98 32.13
C ALA A 88 7.94 -28.71 30.75
N GLU A 89 8.54 -29.71 30.11
CA GLU A 89 9.07 -29.60 28.74
C GLU A 89 7.97 -29.28 27.72
N CYS A 90 6.87 -30.02 27.72
CA CYS A 90 5.73 -29.76 26.82
C CYS A 90 5.11 -28.38 27.07
N ARG A 91 5.06 -27.92 28.33
CA ARG A 91 4.53 -26.60 28.67
C ARG A 91 5.46 -25.49 28.18
N ALA A 92 6.77 -25.66 28.36
CA ALA A 92 7.77 -24.73 27.84
C ALA A 92 7.73 -24.65 26.31
N GLU A 93 7.59 -25.77 25.60
CA GLU A 93 7.42 -25.79 24.14
C GLU A 93 6.18 -25.00 23.71
N SER A 94 5.04 -25.25 24.35
CA SER A 94 3.79 -24.54 24.07
C SER A 94 3.91 -23.03 24.30
N MET A 95 4.63 -22.62 25.35
CA MET A 95 4.91 -21.21 25.65
C MET A 95 5.81 -20.56 24.58
N VAL A 96 6.84 -21.27 24.11
CA VAL A 96 7.72 -20.78 23.03
C VAL A 96 6.93 -20.58 21.73
N LEU A 97 6.03 -21.51 21.39
CA LEU A 97 5.15 -21.38 20.23
C LEU A 97 4.22 -20.16 20.36
N ALA A 98 3.62 -19.94 21.53
CA ALA A 98 2.78 -18.77 21.79
C ALA A 98 3.58 -17.46 21.65
N ALA A 99 4.79 -17.38 22.20
CA ALA A 99 5.67 -16.22 22.07
C ALA A 99 6.09 -15.96 20.61
N SER A 100 6.40 -17.02 19.86
CA SER A 100 6.70 -16.91 18.42
C SER A 100 5.51 -16.40 17.62
N SER A 101 4.28 -16.79 17.98
CA SER A 101 3.06 -16.30 17.36
C SER A 101 2.86 -14.80 17.62
N LEU A 102 3.03 -14.35 18.88
CA LEU A 102 2.96 -12.93 19.25
C LEU A 102 4.00 -12.07 18.49
N LEU A 103 5.21 -12.61 18.29
CA LEU A 103 6.23 -11.96 17.47
C LEU A 103 5.80 -11.83 16.00
N SER A 104 5.18 -12.86 15.44
CA SER A 104 4.63 -12.85 14.07
C SER A 104 3.51 -11.81 13.91
N ILE A 105 2.59 -11.72 14.88
CA ILE A 105 1.53 -10.70 14.92
C ILE A 105 2.16 -9.30 14.96
N THR A 106 3.16 -9.09 15.82
CA THR A 106 3.88 -7.80 15.92
C THR A 106 4.53 -7.42 14.59
N HIS A 107 5.16 -8.37 13.91
CA HIS A 107 5.77 -8.12 12.60
C HIS A 107 4.70 -7.75 11.55
N SER A 108 3.57 -8.43 11.56
CA SER A 108 2.44 -8.16 10.67
C SER A 108 1.85 -6.77 10.88
N LEU A 109 1.65 -6.37 12.14
CA LEU A 109 1.23 -5.02 12.54
C LEU A 109 2.20 -3.94 12.03
N LYS A 110 3.51 -4.18 12.18
CA LYS A 110 4.54 -3.25 11.68
C LYS A 110 4.49 -3.11 10.16
N LEU A 111 4.33 -4.23 9.44
CA LEU A 111 4.19 -4.19 7.98
C LEU A 111 2.92 -3.47 7.53
N LEU A 112 1.78 -3.72 8.20
CA LEU A 112 0.53 -3.00 7.92
C LEU A 112 0.73 -1.50 8.07
N PHE A 113 1.37 -1.06 9.15
CA PHE A 113 1.62 0.36 9.40
C PHE A 113 2.54 0.99 8.35
N LEU A 114 3.64 0.30 7.99
CA LEU A 114 4.58 0.81 6.98
C LEU A 114 3.97 0.88 5.58
N LEU A 115 3.17 -0.11 5.20
CA LEU A 115 2.52 -0.14 3.88
C LEU A 115 1.40 0.89 3.79
N MET A 116 0.62 1.06 4.86
CA MET A 116 -0.47 2.03 4.90
C MET A 116 0.03 3.47 4.70
N ASP A 117 1.17 3.82 5.30
CA ASP A 117 1.79 5.15 5.11
C ASP A 117 2.20 5.39 3.64
N GLU A 118 2.72 4.35 2.96
CA GLU A 118 3.11 4.47 1.55
C GLU A 118 1.90 4.60 0.60
N SER A 119 0.78 3.94 0.88
CA SER A 119 -0.44 4.10 0.08
C SER A 119 -1.05 5.51 0.19
N GLU A 120 -0.96 6.13 1.36
CA GLU A 120 -1.47 7.49 1.57
C GLU A 120 -0.59 8.53 0.85
N ILE A 121 0.74 8.34 0.87
CA ILE A 121 1.67 9.21 0.15
C ILE A 121 1.49 9.09 -1.37
N THR A 122 1.29 7.87 -1.88
CA THR A 122 1.07 7.66 -3.32
C THR A 122 -0.27 8.24 -3.75
N HIS A 123 -1.34 8.10 -2.96
CA HIS A 123 -2.64 8.70 -3.25
C HIS A 123 -2.58 10.23 -3.32
N ARG A 124 -1.94 10.88 -2.34
CA ARG A 124 -1.76 12.35 -2.38
C ARG A 124 -0.95 12.80 -3.60
N ARG A 125 0.07 12.06 -3.99
CA ARG A 125 0.84 12.36 -5.22
C ARG A 125 -0.01 12.22 -6.48
N GLU A 126 -0.86 11.20 -6.55
CA GLU A 126 -1.79 11.01 -7.67
C GLU A 126 -2.76 12.19 -7.79
N GLU A 127 -3.31 12.67 -6.67
CA GLU A 127 -4.18 13.85 -6.64
C GLU A 127 -3.46 15.13 -7.07
N GLU A 128 -2.22 15.33 -6.64
CA GLU A 128 -1.40 16.47 -7.06
C GLU A 128 -1.07 16.42 -8.56
N LEU A 129 -0.76 15.24 -9.09
CA LEU A 129 -0.52 15.04 -10.52
C LEU A 129 -1.77 15.32 -11.35
N ASP A 130 -2.95 14.89 -10.89
CA ASP A 130 -4.21 15.16 -11.59
C ASP A 130 -4.55 16.67 -11.61
N ARG A 131 -4.28 17.38 -10.51
CA ARG A 131 -4.40 18.86 -10.44
C ARG A 131 -3.44 19.55 -11.41
N LEU A 132 -2.17 19.15 -11.41
CA LEU A 132 -1.17 19.71 -12.30
C LEU A 132 -1.50 19.43 -13.78
N SER A 133 -2.02 18.24 -14.09
CA SER A 133 -2.48 17.90 -15.44
C SER A 133 -3.60 18.83 -15.91
N LYS A 134 -4.60 19.08 -15.06
CA LYS A 134 -5.69 20.02 -15.34
C LYS A 134 -5.18 21.45 -15.53
N ASP A 135 -4.23 21.90 -14.71
CA ASP A 135 -3.64 23.23 -14.85
C ASP A 135 -2.82 23.37 -16.12
N ILE A 136 -2.07 22.33 -16.50
CA ILE A 136 -1.35 22.28 -17.78
C ILE A 136 -2.33 22.37 -18.95
N ASP A 137 -3.45 21.64 -18.92
CA ASP A 137 -4.43 21.67 -19.99
C ASP A 137 -5.16 23.01 -20.07
N ASN A 138 -5.46 23.63 -18.93
CA ASN A 138 -5.98 25.00 -18.88
C ASN A 138 -4.98 26.02 -19.43
N ALA A 139 -3.70 25.90 -19.09
CA ALA A 139 -2.63 26.75 -19.61
C ALA A 139 -2.45 26.58 -21.12
N LYS A 140 -2.51 25.34 -21.64
CA LYS A 140 -2.51 25.06 -23.09
C LYS A 140 -3.70 25.70 -23.78
N GLN A 141 -4.91 25.58 -23.21
CA GLN A 141 -6.11 26.21 -23.78
C GLN A 141 -5.99 27.73 -23.79
N ASN A 142 -5.46 28.33 -22.72
CA ASN A 142 -5.22 29.77 -22.66
C ASN A 142 -4.17 30.22 -23.67
N ALA A 143 -3.08 29.45 -23.84
CA ALA A 143 -2.09 29.73 -24.87
C ALA A 143 -2.72 29.67 -26.27
N ILE A 144 -3.53 28.66 -26.58
CA ILE A 144 -4.23 28.54 -27.87
C ILE A 144 -5.13 29.75 -28.12
N LYS A 145 -5.90 30.22 -27.12
CA LYS A 145 -6.75 31.41 -27.25
C LYS A 145 -5.93 32.66 -27.58
N VAL A 146 -4.84 32.90 -26.84
CA VAL A 146 -3.95 34.05 -27.08
C VAL A 146 -3.29 33.96 -28.46
N TRP A 147 -2.89 32.76 -28.89
CA TRP A 147 -2.35 32.55 -30.24
C TRP A 147 -3.39 32.84 -31.33
N ASP A 148 -4.66 32.45 -31.14
CA ASP A 148 -5.75 32.73 -32.08
C ASP A 148 -6.11 34.22 -32.12
N GLU A 149 -6.07 34.92 -30.99
CA GLU A 149 -6.26 36.39 -30.94
C GLU A 149 -5.17 37.13 -31.72
N ILE A 150 -3.90 36.72 -31.57
CA ILE A 150 -2.77 37.31 -32.30
C ILE A 150 -2.87 37.00 -33.80
N ALA A 151 -3.21 35.76 -34.17
CA ALA A 151 -3.39 35.34 -35.56
C ALA A 151 -4.63 35.97 -36.22
N GLY A 152 -5.69 36.21 -35.45
CA GLY A 152 -6.91 36.90 -35.88
C GLY A 152 -6.68 38.39 -36.12
N VAL A 153 -5.91 39.06 -35.27
CA VAL A 153 -5.47 40.45 -35.46
C VAL A 153 -4.67 40.63 -36.75
N THR A 154 -3.87 39.63 -37.17
CA THR A 154 -3.18 39.68 -38.47
C THR A 154 -4.10 39.51 -39.68
N ARG A 155 -5.36 39.08 -39.51
CA ARG A 155 -6.34 38.94 -40.60
C ARG A 155 -7.26 40.15 -40.77
N THR A 156 -7.42 40.99 -39.75
CA THR A 156 -8.29 42.17 -39.80
C THR A 156 -7.50 43.47 -39.81
N ALA A 157 -6.98 43.83 -40.98
CA ALA A 157 -6.76 45.22 -41.36
C ALA A 157 -7.20 45.41 -42.82
N PRO A 158 -8.45 45.87 -43.06
CA PRO A 158 -8.90 46.31 -44.37
C PRO A 158 -8.92 47.84 -44.46
N GLU A 159 -8.57 48.34 -45.64
CA GLU A 159 -9.26 49.39 -46.42
C GLU A 159 -8.32 50.43 -47.06
N GLY A 160 -8.53 50.55 -48.37
CA GLY A 160 -7.93 51.53 -49.27
C GLY A 160 -8.65 51.41 -50.62
N SER A 161 -9.98 51.55 -50.59
CA SER A 161 -10.77 51.91 -51.77
C SER A 161 -10.25 53.25 -52.29
N MET A 162 -9.83 53.29 -53.55
CA MET A 162 -9.68 54.53 -54.30
C MET A 162 -10.60 54.41 -55.51
N ASP A 163 -11.76 55.05 -55.39
CA ASP A 163 -12.65 55.39 -56.49
C ASP A 163 -11.85 56.09 -57.60
N ILE A 164 -11.99 55.61 -58.85
CA ILE A 164 -11.65 56.39 -60.03
C ILE A 164 -12.91 56.52 -60.87
N ASP A 165 -13.43 57.75 -60.83
CA ASP A 165 -14.59 58.33 -61.51
C ASP A 165 -14.57 58.10 -63.05
N PRO A 166 -15.70 57.71 -63.69
CA PRO A 166 -15.78 57.56 -65.14
C PRO A 166 -16.44 58.79 -65.80
N ALA A 167 -15.66 59.80 -66.19
CA ALA A 167 -16.10 60.80 -67.18
C ALA A 167 -14.96 61.63 -67.79
N GLY A 168 -14.85 61.63 -69.13
CA GLY A 168 -14.45 62.85 -69.87
C GLY A 168 -13.31 62.78 -70.89
N ARG A 169 -13.70 62.52 -72.16
CA ARG A 169 -13.23 63.12 -73.43
C ARG A 169 -11.74 63.13 -73.83
N GLY A 170 -11.53 62.63 -75.05
CA GLY A 170 -11.11 63.49 -76.16
C GLY A 170 -9.70 63.28 -76.70
N SER A 171 -9.59 62.53 -77.79
CA SER A 171 -9.08 62.95 -79.11
C SER A 171 -8.81 61.75 -80.00
#